data_AF-V9P9J0-F1
#
_entry.id   AF-V9P9J0-F1
#
_cell.length_a   1.000
_cell.length_b   1.000
_cell.length_c   1.000
_cell.angle_alpha   90.00
_cell.angle_beta   90.00
_cell.angle_gamma   90.00
#
_symmetry.space_group_name_H-M   'P 1'
#
loop_
_entity.id
_entity.type
_entity.pdbx_description
1 polymer ?
#
loop_
_entity_poly.entity_id
_entity_poly.type
_entity_poly.pdbx_seq_one_letter_code
_entity_poly.pdbx_strand_id
1 'polypeptide(L)' 'NAIHAIMLYRRKLDRAQIKPIYLLANKVPLCSAQWERMFNTTRTPGVETDTLVHVNESKHIVVYHKGRF' A
#
# COMPACT_ATOMS: atom_id res chain seq x y z
N ASN A 1 11.96 11.00 -9.18
CA ASN A 1 11.01 10.21 -10.01
C ASN A 1 10.30 9.09 -9.27
N ALA A 2 10.97 8.21 -8.51
CA ALA A 2 10.32 7.07 -7.84
C ALA A 2 9.16 7.46 -6.89
N ILE A 3 9.39 8.42 -5.98
CA ILE A 3 8.35 8.92 -5.06
C ILE A 3 7.14 9.46 -5.84
N HIS A 4 7.39 10.24 -6.90
CA HIS A 4 6.32 10.77 -7.74
C HIS A 4 5.51 9.65 -8.40
N ALA A 5 6.19 8.64 -8.98
CA ALA A 5 5.52 7.51 -9.63
C ALA A 5 4.65 6.69 -8.66
N ILE A 6 5.15 6.41 -7.44
CA ILE A 6 4.37 5.64 -6.46
C ILE A 6 3.18 6.44 -5.91
N MET A 7 3.29 7.77 -5.79
CA MET A 7 2.15 8.62 -5.42
C MET A 7 1.09 8.70 -6.54
N LEU A 8 1.51 8.69 -7.82
CA LEU A 8 0.58 8.55 -8.94
C LEU A 8 -0.13 7.20 -8.92
N TYR A 9 0.57 6.13 -8.53
CA TYR A 9 -0.02 4.79 -8.37
C TYR A 9 -1.05 4.77 -7.23
N ARG A 10 -0.71 5.32 -6.06
CA ARG A 10 -1.65 5.51 -4.93
C ARG A 10 -2.93 6.20 -5.38
N ARG A 11 -2.82 7.32 -6.08
CA ARG A 11 -3.98 8.06 -6.59
C ARG A 11 -4.86 7.22 -7.52
N LYS A 12 -4.27 6.36 -8.36
CA LYS A 12 -5.04 5.46 -9.24
C LYS A 12 -5.72 4.35 -8.43
N LEU A 13 -5.05 3.83 -7.40
CA LEU A 13 -5.60 2.82 -6.50
C LEU A 13 -6.82 3.36 -5.73
N ASP A 14 -6.65 4.50 -5.05
CA ASP A 14 -7.70 5.13 -4.22
C ASP A 14 -8.94 5.50 -5.05
N ARG A 15 -8.76 5.75 -6.36
CA ARG A 15 -9.84 6.06 -7.31
C ARG A 15 -10.37 4.83 -8.06
N ALA A 16 -9.93 3.63 -7.70
CA ALA A 16 -10.29 2.37 -8.38
C ALA A 16 -10.02 2.38 -9.91
N GLN A 17 -8.95 3.06 -10.34
CA GLN A 17 -8.56 3.19 -11.76
C GLN A 17 -7.52 2.15 -12.20
N ILE A 18 -7.11 1.25 -11.30
CA ILE A 18 -6.19 0.15 -11.63
C ILE A 18 -6.99 -1.00 -12.21
N LYS A 19 -6.54 -1.52 -13.35
CA LYS A 19 -7.17 -2.69 -13.97
C LYS A 19 -7.05 -3.90 -13.04
N PRO A 20 -8.13 -4.66 -12.81
CA PRO A 20 -8.05 -5.88 -12.01
C PRO A 20 -7.01 -6.86 -12.57
N ILE A 21 -6.35 -7.60 -11.68
CA ILE A 21 -5.44 -8.68 -12.09
C ILE A 21 -6.26 -9.93 -12.33
N TYR A 22 -5.91 -10.66 -13.39
CA TYR A 22 -6.50 -11.94 -13.72
C TYR A 22 -5.42 -13.03 -13.85
N LEU A 23 -5.75 -14.23 -13.38
CA LEU A 23 -4.97 -15.46 -13.58
C LEU A 23 -5.45 -16.24 -14.81
N LEU A 24 -4.69 -17.29 -15.16
CA LEU A 24 -5.03 -18.29 -16.19
C LEU A 24 -5.36 -17.66 -17.55
N ALA A 25 -4.42 -16.86 -18.09
CA ALA A 25 -4.60 -16.13 -19.35
C ALA A 25 -5.87 -15.25 -19.35
N ASN A 26 -6.02 -14.44 -18.31
CA ASN A 26 -7.06 -13.43 -18.16
C ASN A 26 -8.49 -13.97 -17.93
N LYS A 27 -8.63 -15.13 -17.29
CA LYS A 27 -9.93 -15.79 -17.06
C LYS A 27 -10.46 -15.68 -15.64
N VAL A 28 -9.58 -15.67 -14.64
CA VAL A 28 -9.98 -15.71 -13.23
C VAL A 28 -9.56 -14.42 -12.53
N PRO A 29 -10.48 -13.56 -12.08
CA PRO A 29 -10.13 -12.33 -11.39
C PRO A 29 -9.54 -12.64 -10.01
N LEU A 30 -8.57 -11.85 -9.59
CA LEU A 30 -8.01 -11.88 -8.24
C LEU A 30 -8.65 -10.83 -7.33
N CYS A 31 -8.76 -11.17 -6.04
CA CYS A 31 -9.15 -10.23 -5.01
C CYS A 31 -8.06 -9.16 -4.81
N SER A 32 -8.46 -7.89 -4.73
CA SER A 32 -7.57 -6.74 -4.51
C SER A 32 -7.59 -6.19 -3.09
N ALA A 33 -8.25 -6.85 -2.13
CA ALA A 33 -8.42 -6.34 -0.75
C ALA A 33 -7.09 -6.04 -0.05
N GLN A 34 -6.01 -6.75 -0.38
CA GLN A 34 -4.68 -6.49 0.19
C GLN A 34 -4.11 -5.12 -0.23
N TRP A 35 -4.50 -4.59 -1.40
CA TRP A 35 -3.93 -3.35 -1.93
C TRP A 35 -4.33 -2.14 -1.10
N GLU A 36 -5.49 -2.17 -0.43
CA GLU A 36 -5.94 -1.13 0.50
C GLU A 36 -4.93 -0.90 1.64
N ARG A 37 -4.13 -1.91 1.98
CA ARG A 37 -3.13 -1.86 3.05
C ARG A 37 -1.70 -1.58 2.56
N MET A 38 -1.50 -1.30 1.28
CA MET A 38 -0.15 -1.08 0.75
C MET A 38 0.43 0.30 1.12
N PHE A 39 -0.42 1.30 1.33
CA PHE A 39 -0.02 2.61 1.84
C PHE A 39 -0.50 2.80 3.28
N ASN A 40 0.15 3.72 4.00
CA ASN A 40 -0.24 4.14 5.34
C ASN A 40 -0.44 2.98 6.33
N THR A 41 0.23 1.85 6.12
CA THR A 41 0.11 0.67 6.97
C THR A 41 1.47 0.30 7.50
N THR A 42 1.53 -0.07 8.77
CA THR A 42 2.73 -0.63 9.38
C THR A 42 2.38 -1.82 10.25
N ARG A 43 3.37 -2.66 10.50
CA ARG A 43 3.31 -3.70 11.52
C ARG A 43 3.79 -3.11 12.84
N THR A 44 2.97 -3.24 13.87
CA THR A 44 3.32 -2.87 15.24
C THR A 44 3.67 -4.15 16.02
N PRO A 45 4.91 -4.27 16.52
CA PRO A 45 5.32 -5.37 17.36
C PRO A 45 4.46 -5.52 18.61
N GLY A 46 4.03 -6.75 18.89
CA GLY A 46 3.34 -7.13 20.11
C GLY A 46 4.11 -8.21 20.86
N VAL A 47 3.76 -8.45 22.13
CA VAL A 47 4.44 -9.45 22.96
C VAL A 47 4.12 -10.88 22.50
N GLU A 48 2.84 -11.16 22.23
CA GLU A 48 2.38 -12.48 21.75
C GLU A 48 2.18 -12.48 20.24
N THR A 49 1.55 -11.44 19.70
CA THR A 49 1.27 -11.29 18.27
C THR A 49 1.37 -9.83 17.85
N ASP A 50 1.92 -9.61 16.67
CA ASP A 50 1.97 -8.30 16.04
C ASP A 50 0.61 -7.87 15.51
N THR A 51 0.44 -6.55 15.40
CA THR A 51 -0.77 -5.94 14.88
C THR A 51 -0.48 -5.19 13.58
N LEU A 52 -1.38 -5.29 12.61
CA LEU A 52 -1.31 -4.49 11.39
C LEU A 52 -2.11 -3.20 11.59
N VAL A 53 -1.43 -2.06 11.65
CA VAL A 53 -2.04 -0.75 11.89
C VAL A 53 -2.13 0.03 10.59
N HIS A 54 -3.32 0.54 10.26
CA HIS A 54 -3.57 1.35 9.06
C HIS A 54 -4.05 2.75 9.45
N VAL A 55 -3.45 3.79 8.86
CA VAL A 55 -3.71 5.20 9.17
C VAL A 55 -4.24 5.93 7.93
N ASN A 56 -5.54 5.80 7.68
CA ASN A 56 -6.22 6.30 6.47
C ASN A 56 -5.84 7.74 6.07
N GLU A 57 -5.76 8.66 7.03
CA GLU A 57 -5.67 10.10 6.75
C GLU A 57 -4.24 10.63 6.58
N SER A 58 -3.22 9.79 6.74
CA SER A 58 -1.83 10.26 6.61
C SER A 58 -1.50 10.68 5.18
N LYS A 59 -0.93 11.89 5.04
CA LYS A 59 -0.49 12.51 3.78
C LYS A 59 1.01 12.74 3.70
N HIS A 60 1.78 12.37 4.73
CA HIS A 60 3.22 12.57 4.78
C HIS A 60 3.98 11.34 4.27
N ILE A 61 5.22 11.55 3.85
CA ILE A 61 6.18 10.49 3.53
C ILE A 61 7.33 10.62 4.53
N VAL A 62 7.70 9.51 5.14
CA VAL A 62 8.88 9.44 6.02
C VAL A 62 10.08 9.03 5.17
N VAL A 63 11.22 9.72 5.34
CA VAL A 63 12.43 9.45 4.55
C VAL A 63 13.59 9.16 5.49
N TYR A 64 14.09 7.93 5.42
CA TYR A 64 15.26 7.56 6.20
C TYR A 64 16.56 7.89 5.46
N HIS A 65 17.46 8.62 6.13
CA HIS A 65 18.82 8.86 5.67
C HIS A 65 19.80 8.92 6.84
N LYS A 66 20.79 8.01 6.87
CA LYS A 66 21.88 7.99 7.86
C LYS A 66 21.40 8.06 9.32
N GLY A 67 20.44 7.22 9.70
CA GLY A 67 19.95 7.17 11.08
C GLY A 67 18.90 8.23 11.44
N ARG A 68 18.40 8.99 10.45
CA ARG A 68 17.43 10.08 10.65
C ARG A 68 16.21 9.89 9.76
N PHE A 69 15.04 10.30 10.26
CA PHE A 69 13.74 10.25 9.59
C PHE A 69 13.22 11.65 9.25
#